data_AF-A0AAV2IU04-F1
#
_entry.id   AF-A0AAV2IU04-F1
#
_cell.length_a   1.000
_cell.length_b   1.000
_cell.length_c   1.000
_cell.angle_alpha   90.00
_cell.angle_beta   90.00
_cell.angle_gamma   90.00
#
_symmetry.space_group_name_H-M   'P 1'
#
loop_
_entity.id
_entity.type
_entity.pdbx_description
1 polymer ?
#
loop_
_entity_poly.entity_id
_entity_poly.type
_entity_poly.pdbx_seq_one_letter_code
_entity_poly.pdbx_strand_id
1 'polypeptide(L)'
;MAAPLTEEIQRLSFYNLRPLLLHGYVFPFLFIYAAWAYVWTTVYGIDDYFEGGLIALAGVGLLQILTSLFCLWSVHVRCALTCSNV
;
A
#
# COMPACT_ATOMS: atom_id res chain seq x y z
N MET A 1 13.27 -25.15 22.76
CA MET A 1 12.22 -25.54 23.73
C MET A 1 11.05 -24.61 23.49
N ALA A 2 10.00 -25.07 22.80
CA ALA A 2 8.82 -24.24 22.51
C ALA A 2 7.94 -24.16 23.75
N ALA A 3 7.54 -22.95 24.16
CA ALA A 3 6.67 -22.75 25.31
C ALA A 3 5.28 -23.38 25.09
N PRO A 4 4.66 -24.00 26.11
CA PRO A 4 3.31 -24.54 25.99
C PRO A 4 2.31 -23.40 25.74
N LEU A 5 1.40 -23.60 24.78
CA LEU A 5 0.30 -22.67 24.48
C LEU A 5 -0.57 -22.52 25.74
N THR A 6 -0.67 -21.29 26.27
CA THR A 6 -1.57 -20.95 27.37
C THR A 6 -3.02 -20.98 26.89
N GLU A 7 -3.97 -21.24 27.79
CA GLU A 7 -5.42 -21.32 27.53
C GLU A 7 -6.01 -20.10 26.78
N GLU A 8 -5.37 -18.95 26.88
CA GLU A 8 -5.76 -17.68 26.23
C GLU A 8 -5.32 -17.57 24.75
N ILE A 9 -4.40 -18.42 24.28
CA ILE A 9 -3.76 -18.30 22.96
C ILE A 9 -4.27 -19.40 22.04
N GLN A 10 -5.24 -19.06 21.18
CA GLN A 10 -5.90 -20.01 20.30
C GLN A 10 -5.08 -20.39 19.06
N ARG A 11 -4.19 -19.51 18.57
CA ARG A 11 -3.36 -19.77 17.38
C ARG A 11 -2.10 -18.90 17.35
N LEU A 12 -0.95 -19.53 17.14
CA LEU A 12 0.30 -18.85 16.77
C LEU A 12 0.51 -19.03 15.27
N SER A 13 0.82 -17.92 14.59
CA SER A 13 1.23 -17.95 13.18
C SER A 13 2.56 -17.23 13.08
N PHE A 14 3.59 -17.95 12.64
CA PHE A 14 4.88 -17.35 12.35
C PHE A 14 4.79 -16.62 11.01
N TYR A 15 5.33 -15.42 10.97
CA TYR A 15 5.27 -14.54 9.82
C TYR A 15 6.67 -13.98 9.58
N ASN A 16 7.16 -14.12 8.36
CA ASN A 16 8.44 -13.53 7.99
C ASN A 16 8.20 -12.14 7.39
N LEU A 17 8.89 -11.13 7.91
CA LEU A 17 8.70 -9.74 7.52
C LEU A 17 9.28 -9.54 6.10
N ARG A 18 8.44 -9.21 5.11
CA ARG A 18 8.95 -8.80 3.80
C ARG A 18 9.55 -7.39 3.85
N PRO A 19 10.57 -7.11 3.01
CA PRO A 19 11.17 -5.78 2.91
C PRO A 19 10.13 -4.73 2.49
N LEU A 20 10.27 -3.52 3.03
CA LEU A 20 9.37 -2.37 2.85
C LEU A 20 9.08 -2.01 1.38
N LEU A 21 10.00 -2.30 0.46
CA LEU A 21 9.81 -2.04 -0.98
C LEU A 21 8.86 -3.04 -1.66
N LEU A 22 8.73 -4.26 -1.12
CA LEU A 22 7.81 -5.29 -1.59
C LEU A 22 6.50 -5.31 -0.80
N HIS A 23 6.23 -4.24 -0.02
CA HIS A 23 4.89 -4.04 0.50
C HIS A 23 3.97 -3.87 -0.71
N GLY A 24 2.95 -4.73 -0.81
CA GLY A 24 1.90 -4.62 -1.83
C GLY A 24 1.12 -3.30 -1.77
N TYR A 25 1.46 -2.44 -0.80
CA TYR A 25 1.03 -1.08 -0.66
C TYR A 25 1.74 -0.08 -1.59
N VAL A 26 3.07 -0.17 -1.68
CA VAL A 26 3.89 0.86 -2.34
C VAL A 26 3.95 0.59 -3.84
N PHE A 27 4.03 -0.69 -4.19
CA PHE A 27 4.16 -1.14 -5.58
C PHE A 27 2.99 -0.67 -6.47
N PRO A 28 1.71 -0.97 -6.19
CA PRO A 28 0.61 -0.56 -7.09
C PRO A 28 0.47 0.96 -7.20
N PHE A 29 0.70 1.71 -6.13
CA PHE A 29 0.62 3.17 -6.17
C PHE A 29 1.73 3.79 -7.01
N LEU A 30 2.95 3.24 -6.99
CA LEU A 30 4.02 3.66 -7.90
C LEU A 30 3.63 3.54 -9.38
N PHE A 31 3.02 2.42 -9.78
CA PHE A 31 2.53 2.25 -11.16
C PHE A 31 1.41 3.22 -11.49
N ILE A 32 0.48 3.47 -10.56
CA ILE A 32 -0.61 4.43 -10.76
C ILE A 32 -0.06 5.84 -10.96
N TYR A 33 0.90 6.29 -10.15
CA TYR A 33 1.53 7.60 -10.33
C TYR A 33 2.28 7.71 -11.66
N ALA A 34 3.06 6.69 -12.02
CA ALA A 34 3.81 6.69 -13.28
C ALA A 34 2.86 6.72 -14.49
N ALA A 35 1.80 5.90 -14.48
CA ALA A 35 0.79 5.90 -15.53
C ALA A 35 0.04 7.23 -15.61
N TRP A 36 -0.35 7.82 -14.47
CA TRP A 36 -1.01 9.13 -14.45
C TRP A 36 -0.10 10.23 -14.98
N ALA A 37 1.16 10.28 -14.55
CA ALA A 37 2.14 11.25 -15.02
C ALA A 37 2.37 11.12 -16.53
N TYR A 38 2.45 9.89 -17.06
CA TYR A 38 2.56 9.64 -18.50
C TYR A 38 1.34 10.15 -19.25
N VAL A 39 0.13 9.79 -18.83
CA VAL A 39 -1.12 10.22 -19.47
C VAL A 39 -1.27 11.74 -19.43
N TRP A 40 -0.94 12.37 -18.29
CA TRP A 40 -1.03 13.82 -18.13
C TRP A 40 -0.04 14.57 -19.04
N THR A 41 1.23 14.12 -19.08
CA THR A 41 2.30 14.76 -19.88
C THR A 41 2.13 14.54 -21.38
N THR A 42 1.67 13.36 -21.81
CA THR A 42 1.68 12.96 -23.23
C THR A 42 0.34 13.08 -23.94
N VAL A 43 -0.78 12.87 -23.25
CA VAL A 43 -2.12 12.84 -23.87
C VAL A 43 -2.86 14.15 -23.67
N TYR A 44 -2.93 14.63 -22.42
CA TYR A 44 -3.69 15.83 -22.09
C TYR A 44 -2.91 17.12 -22.34
N GLY A 45 -1.59 17.08 -22.16
CA GLY A 45 -0.75 18.28 -22.24
C GLY A 45 -0.82 19.08 -20.94
N ILE A 46 0.37 19.38 -20.39
CA ILE A 46 0.51 20.09 -19.12
C ILE A 46 -0.05 21.52 -19.16
N ASP A 47 0.01 22.17 -20.32
CA ASP A 47 -0.32 23.59 -20.48
C ASP A 47 -1.84 23.84 -20.48
N ASP A 48 -2.61 22.95 -21.12
CA ASP A 48 -4.06 23.13 -21.32
C ASP A 48 -4.89 22.61 -20.12
N TYR A 49 -4.40 21.56 -19.43
CA TYR A 49 -5.12 20.90 -18.32
C TYR A 49 -4.25 20.76 -17.06
N PHE A 50 -3.58 21.84 -16.66
CA PHE A 50 -2.72 21.84 -15.48
C PHE A 50 -3.50 21.57 -14.17
N GLU A 51 -4.61 22.29 -13.97
CA GLU A 51 -5.43 22.21 -12.75
C GLU A 51 -6.04 20.81 -12.56
N GLY A 52 -6.55 20.21 -13.64
CA GLY A 52 -7.11 18.86 -13.61
C GLY A 52 -6.08 17.78 -13.27
N GLY A 53 -4.87 17.91 -13.81
CA GLY A 53 -3.75 17.02 -13.50
C GLY A 53 -3.37 17.03 -12.02
N LEU A 54 -3.36 18.22 -11.41
CA LEU A 54 -3.08 18.42 -9.98
C LEU A 54 -4.18 17.84 -9.08
N ILE A 55 -5.46 18.04 -9.44
CA ILE A 55 -6.58 17.47 -8.68
C ILE A 55 -6.52 15.95 -8.67
N ALA A 56 -6.26 15.34 -9.82
CA ALA A 56 -6.11 13.89 -9.92
C ALA A 56 -4.89 13.37 -9.14
N LEU A 57 -3.74 14.07 -9.22
CA LEU A 57 -2.57 13.75 -8.37
C LEU A 57 -2.90 13.79 -6.88
N ALA A 58 -3.63 14.83 -6.44
CA ALA A 58 -4.09 14.93 -5.05
C ALA A 58 -5.03 13.79 -4.67
N GLY A 59 -5.93 13.38 -5.58
CA GLY A 59 -6.83 12.23 -5.38
C GLY A 59 -6.07 10.91 -5.22
N VAL A 60 -5.08 10.65 -6.08
CA VAL A 60 -4.21 9.47 -5.98
C VAL A 60 -3.44 9.48 -4.66
N GLY A 61 -2.91 10.64 -4.25
CA GLY A 61 -2.24 10.81 -2.96
C GLY A 61 -3.15 10.57 -1.76
N LEU A 62 -4.40 11.01 -1.82
CA LEU A 62 -5.37 10.74 -0.76
C LEU A 62 -5.66 9.24 -0.63
N LEU A 63 -5.86 8.54 -1.74
CA LEU A 63 -6.02 7.07 -1.75
C LEU A 63 -4.78 6.37 -1.16
N GLN A 64 -3.59 6.93 -1.40
CA GLN A 64 -2.32 6.45 -0.84
C GLN A 64 -2.20 6.73 0.68
N ILE A 65 -2.83 7.78 1.20
CA ILE A 65 -2.83 8.01 2.64
C ILE A 65 -3.84 7.07 3.30
N LEU A 66 -5.05 6.96 2.74
CA LEU A 66 -6.11 6.10 3.26
C LEU A 66 -5.68 4.65 3.34
N THR A 67 -5.06 4.15 2.27
CA THR A 67 -4.70 2.74 2.23
C THR A 67 -3.48 2.47 3.15
N SER A 68 -2.61 3.46 3.40
CA SER A 68 -1.55 3.38 4.45
C SER A 68 -2.17 3.35 5.84
N LEU A 69 -3.19 4.18 6.07
CA LEU A 69 -3.93 4.25 7.32
C LEU A 69 -4.60 2.90 7.61
N PHE A 70 -5.24 2.28 6.62
CA PHE A 70 -5.82 0.93 6.74
C PHE A 70 -4.76 -0.13 7.09
N CYS A 71 -3.55 -0.03 6.55
CA CYS A 71 -2.45 -0.93 6.91
C CYS A 71 -2.00 -0.73 8.37
N LEU A 72 -1.98 0.50 8.88
CA LEU A 72 -1.60 0.78 10.26
C LEU A 72 -2.67 0.34 11.26
N TRP A 73 -3.94 0.50 10.90
CA TRP A 73 -5.08 0.24 11.78
C TRP A 73 -5.50 -1.24 11.84
N SER A 74 -5.34 -1.99 10.75
CA SER A 74 -5.69 -3.41 10.72
C SER A 74 -4.46 -4.29 10.67
N VAL A 75 -4.18 -4.96 11.80
CA VAL A 75 -3.13 -5.98 11.90
C VAL A 75 -3.32 -7.16 10.94
N HIS A 76 -4.56 -7.46 10.55
CA HIS A 76 -4.85 -8.48 9.52
C HIS A 76 -4.40 -8.02 8.13
N VAL A 77 -4.71 -6.78 7.76
CA VAL A 77 -4.27 -6.17 6.50
C VAL A 77 -2.75 -6.04 6.49
N ARG A 78 -2.16 -5.60 7.60
CA ARG A 78 -0.70 -5.53 7.77
C ARG A 78 -0.05 -6.90 7.63
N CYS A 79 -0.58 -7.96 8.26
CA CYS A 79 -0.07 -9.31 8.05
C CYS A 79 -0.24 -9.80 6.60
N ALA A 80 -1.39 -9.59 5.97
CA ALA A 80 -1.62 -10.02 4.60
C ALA A 80 -0.70 -9.33 3.58
N LEU A 81 -0.37 -8.06 3.80
CA LEU A 81 0.46 -7.25 2.88
C LEU A 81 1.97 -7.27 3.20
N THR A 82 2.34 -7.50 4.47
CA THR A 82 3.74 -7.47 4.94
C THR A 82 4.33 -8.86 5.13
N CYS A 83 3.51 -9.85 5.46
CA CYS A 83 3.99 -11.12 5.94
C CYS A 83 3.69 -12.23 4.93
N SER A 84 4.73 -12.99 4.55
CA SER A 84 4.52 -14.32 3.97
C SER A 84 4.37 -15.31 5.12
N ASN A 85 3.38 -16.21 5.01
CA ASN A 85 3.26 -17.37 5.88
C ASN A 85 4.46 -18.30 5.60
N VAL A 86 5.14 -18.74 6.66
CA VAL A 86 6.21 -19.76 6.59
C VAL A 86 5.66 -21.14 6.88
#